data_AF-A0A4Q4V6Z2-F1
#
_entry.id   AF-A0A4Q4V6Z2-F1
#
_cell.length_a   1.000
_cell.length_b   1.000
_cell.length_c   1.000
_cell.angle_alpha   90.00
_cell.angle_beta   90.00
_cell.angle_gamma   90.00
#
_symmetry.space_group_name_H-M   'P 1'
#
loop_
_entity.id
_entity.type
_entity.pdbx_description
1 polymer ?
#
loop_
_entity_poly.entity_id
_entity_poly.type
_entity_poly.pdbx_seq_one_letter_code
_entity_poly.pdbx_strand_id
1 'polypeptide(L)'
;MGIEPIALIIFRARALLSSAGTRYISKLRVSASSTRNKIVLEELKKAGVVLNTRNVDHELAAWVESARMELEELRRSSETETNLWKVLEKVQERHPSSFAARLSGTTLFELFHRLIEARNNWNEDRKYPFETFMHSPVAVQADAFLAAVGGFWWMQAELNIYEIAQEGDEDEDKKEKIAVVEDMEMKEVGEEIERIKRDQEANQAMEDPIQEDFEKMELC
;
A
#
# COMPACT_ATOMS: atom_id res chain seq x y z
N MET A 1 19.46 -20.14 23.27
CA MET A 1 18.05 -20.57 23.18
C MET A 1 17.25 -19.77 24.20
N GLY A 2 16.13 -19.15 23.77
CA GLY A 2 15.22 -18.30 24.56
C GLY A 2 15.38 -16.81 24.19
N ILE A 3 14.79 -16.30 23.11
CA ILE A 3 13.36 -15.97 22.84
C ILE A 3 12.81 -14.93 23.83
N GLU A 4 12.66 -13.71 23.31
CA GLU A 4 12.30 -12.40 23.92
C GLU A 4 10.90 -12.34 24.58
N PRO A 5 10.55 -11.25 25.30
CA PRO A 5 9.65 -10.26 24.67
C PRO A 5 9.78 -8.81 25.21
N ILE A 6 10.60 -7.96 24.59
CA ILE A 6 10.70 -6.50 24.89
C ILE A 6 10.28 -5.61 23.69
N ALA A 7 9.88 -6.21 22.56
CA ALA A 7 9.44 -5.48 21.36
C ALA A 7 8.27 -4.47 21.60
N LEU A 8 7.55 -4.57 22.73
CA LEU A 8 6.21 -4.02 22.87
C LEU A 8 6.08 -2.65 23.58
N ILE A 9 7.14 -2.04 24.13
CA ILE A 9 6.99 -0.76 24.87
C ILE A 9 7.14 0.48 23.98
N ILE A 10 7.76 0.38 22.80
CA ILE A 10 7.97 1.53 21.89
C ILE A 10 7.49 1.23 20.45
N PHE A 11 6.42 0.43 20.33
CA PHE A 11 5.52 0.40 19.16
C PHE A 11 4.08 0.75 19.60
N ARG A 12 3.89 1.86 20.31
CA ARG A 12 2.53 2.38 20.49
C ARG A 12 2.05 2.99 19.16
N ALA A 13 1.24 2.24 18.40
CA ALA A 13 0.29 2.75 17.39
C ALA A 13 0.83 3.42 16.09
N ARG A 14 1.80 2.82 15.36
CA ARG A 14 2.25 3.39 14.07
C ARG A 14 1.39 2.92 12.89
N ALA A 15 0.67 3.87 12.28
CA ALA A 15 -0.09 3.67 11.05
C ALA A 15 0.80 3.35 9.84
N LEU A 16 0.41 2.40 8.99
CA LEU A 16 1.13 2.07 7.75
C LEU A 16 0.84 3.07 6.63
N LEU A 17 -0.27 3.80 6.73
CA LEU A 17 -0.68 4.81 5.76
C LEU A 17 -0.74 6.18 6.42
N SER A 18 -0.25 7.21 5.72
CA SER A 18 -0.38 8.59 6.19
C SER A 18 -1.83 9.04 6.11
N SER A 19 -2.36 9.75 7.10
CA SER A 19 -3.68 10.39 6.99
C SER A 19 -3.66 11.79 6.38
N ALA A 20 -2.50 12.25 5.94
CA ALA A 20 -2.35 13.59 5.42
C ALA A 20 -3.07 13.70 4.06
N GLY A 21 -4.25 14.34 4.05
CA GLY A 21 -5.06 14.44 2.84
C GLY A 21 -5.80 13.15 2.46
N THR A 22 -5.95 12.18 3.35
CA THR A 22 -6.61 10.90 3.06
C THR A 22 -7.51 10.48 4.22
N ARG A 23 -8.55 9.71 3.91
CA ARG A 23 -9.48 9.18 4.90
C ARG A 23 -9.62 7.67 4.75
N TYR A 24 -8.62 6.96 5.26
CA TYR A 24 -8.67 5.52 5.37
C TYR A 24 -9.64 5.08 6.47
N ILE A 25 -10.38 3.99 6.22
CA ILE A 25 -11.21 3.30 7.23
C ILE A 25 -10.31 2.82 8.38
N SER A 26 -9.14 2.27 8.05
CA SER A 26 -8.08 1.94 8.99
C SER A 26 -6.73 2.21 8.35
N LYS A 27 -5.87 2.96 9.05
CA LYS A 27 -4.52 3.30 8.53
C LYS A 27 -3.53 2.12 8.58
N LEU A 28 -3.97 0.98 9.07
CA LEU A 28 -3.22 -0.28 9.08
C LEU A 28 -3.68 -1.22 7.96
N ARG A 29 -4.77 -0.88 7.26
CA ARG A 29 -5.33 -1.68 6.18
C ARG A 29 -5.18 -0.97 4.85
N VAL A 30 -4.54 -1.66 3.92
CA VAL A 30 -4.43 -1.31 2.51
C VAL A 30 -5.60 -1.88 1.68
N SER A 31 -6.18 -3.00 2.11
CA SER A 31 -7.37 -3.67 1.55
C SER A 31 -8.44 -3.93 2.62
N ALA A 32 -9.66 -4.32 2.25
CA ALA A 32 -10.74 -4.68 3.18
C ALA A 32 -10.42 -5.96 3.92
N SER A 33 -10.04 -6.98 3.16
CA SER A 33 -9.66 -8.29 3.70
C SER A 33 -8.27 -8.25 4.32
N SER A 34 -8.19 -8.70 5.57
CA SER A 34 -6.97 -9.06 6.29
C SER A 34 -6.02 -9.99 5.50
N THR A 35 -6.53 -11.07 4.91
CA THR A 35 -5.75 -11.98 4.05
C THR A 35 -5.10 -11.21 2.91
N ARG A 36 -5.87 -10.35 2.23
CA ARG A 36 -5.33 -9.50 1.15
C ARG A 36 -4.32 -8.49 1.68
N ASN A 37 -4.55 -7.88 2.84
CA ASN A 37 -3.56 -7.03 3.51
C ASN A 37 -2.25 -7.77 3.76
N LYS A 38 -2.30 -8.99 4.30
CA LYS A 38 -1.11 -9.82 4.55
C LYS A 38 -0.37 -10.11 3.24
N ILE A 39 -1.08 -10.48 2.19
CA ILE A 39 -0.51 -10.70 0.85
C ILE A 39 0.20 -9.43 0.34
N VAL A 40 -0.46 -8.26 0.40
CA VAL A 40 0.14 -7.00 -0.06
C VAL A 40 1.41 -6.67 0.71
N LEU A 41 1.41 -6.84 2.03
CA LEU A 41 2.57 -6.56 2.87
C LEU A 41 3.72 -7.53 2.58
N GLU A 42 3.44 -8.81 2.41
CA GLU A 42 4.45 -9.79 2.00
C GLU A 42 5.05 -9.47 0.63
N GLU A 43 4.25 -9.03 -0.34
CA GLU A 43 4.77 -8.66 -1.65
C GLU A 43 5.59 -7.36 -1.65
N LEU A 44 5.25 -6.41 -0.78
CA LEU A 44 6.06 -5.21 -0.52
C LEU A 44 7.41 -5.61 0.10
N LYS A 45 7.41 -6.51 1.09
CA LYS A 45 8.64 -7.02 1.70
C LYS A 45 9.53 -7.73 0.69
N LYS A 46 8.94 -8.59 -0.16
CA LYS A 46 9.65 -9.25 -1.27
C LYS A 46 10.20 -8.26 -2.29
N ALA A 47 9.59 -7.08 -2.42
CA ALA A 47 10.12 -5.97 -3.23
C ALA A 47 11.31 -5.24 -2.57
N GLY A 48 11.69 -5.61 -1.34
CA GLY A 48 12.71 -4.91 -0.55
C GLY A 48 12.18 -3.68 0.19
N VAL A 49 10.87 -3.47 0.22
CA VAL A 49 10.27 -2.29 0.86
C VAL A 49 10.24 -2.48 2.38
N VAL A 50 10.92 -1.61 3.10
CA VAL A 50 10.83 -1.54 4.57
C VAL A 50 9.43 -1.04 4.94
N LEU A 51 8.67 -1.83 5.70
CA LEU A 51 7.28 -1.55 6.06
C LEU A 51 7.16 -0.44 7.12
N ASN A 52 7.19 0.81 6.65
CA ASN A 52 6.88 1.99 7.44
C ASN A 52 6.04 2.97 6.62
N THR A 53 5.38 3.92 7.30
CA THR A 53 4.43 4.85 6.69
C THR A 53 4.99 5.55 5.45
N ARG A 54 6.23 6.05 5.54
CA ARG A 54 6.85 6.83 4.47
C ARG A 54 7.09 5.97 3.24
N ASN A 55 7.69 4.80 3.43
CA ASN A 55 8.05 3.92 2.32
C ASN A 55 6.81 3.30 1.67
N VAL A 56 5.84 2.87 2.46
CA VAL A 56 4.56 2.36 1.94
C VAL A 56 3.83 3.45 1.17
N ASP A 57 3.73 4.68 1.69
CA ASP A 57 3.14 5.80 0.95
C ASP A 57 3.87 6.07 -0.37
N HIS A 58 5.21 6.05 -0.38
CA HIS A 58 5.96 6.30 -1.62
C HIS A 58 5.73 5.20 -2.67
N GLU A 59 5.73 3.94 -2.28
CA GLU A 59 5.48 2.81 -3.19
C GLU A 59 4.05 2.84 -3.75
N LEU A 60 3.07 3.09 -2.89
CA LEU A 60 1.68 3.22 -3.32
C LEU A 60 1.49 4.45 -4.24
N ALA A 61 2.18 5.56 -3.96
CA ALA A 61 2.13 6.74 -4.80
C ALA A 61 2.73 6.50 -6.19
N ALA A 62 3.92 5.88 -6.25
CA ALA A 62 4.56 5.52 -7.51
C ALA A 62 3.68 4.59 -8.36
N TRP A 63 3.00 3.65 -7.70
CA TRP A 63 2.07 2.76 -8.39
C TRP A 63 0.82 3.50 -8.92
N VAL A 64 0.23 4.40 -8.14
CA VAL A 64 -0.90 5.23 -8.60
C VAL A 64 -0.49 6.14 -9.76
N GLU A 65 0.73 6.66 -9.72
CA GLU A 65 1.32 7.42 -10.83
C GLU A 65 1.45 6.56 -12.09
N SER A 66 2.00 5.34 -12.00
CA SER A 66 2.05 4.40 -13.12
C SER A 66 0.67 4.13 -13.71
N ALA A 67 -0.34 3.89 -12.87
CA ALA A 67 -1.72 3.68 -13.33
C ALA A 67 -2.27 4.88 -14.09
N ARG A 68 -1.99 6.11 -13.62
CA ARG A 68 -2.37 7.34 -14.36
C ARG A 68 -1.67 7.42 -15.72
N MET A 69 -0.38 7.11 -15.77
CA MET A 69 0.39 7.14 -17.03
C MET A 69 -0.13 6.10 -18.03
N GLU A 70 -0.47 4.89 -17.56
CA GLU A 70 -1.08 3.85 -18.41
C GLU A 70 -2.46 4.26 -18.92
N LEU A 71 -3.29 4.85 -18.06
CA LEU A 71 -4.59 5.38 -18.45
C LEU A 71 -4.46 6.42 -19.58
N GLU A 72 -3.49 7.34 -19.47
CA GLU A 72 -3.24 8.33 -20.52
C GLU A 72 -2.77 7.68 -21.82
N GLU A 73 -1.94 6.65 -21.74
CA GLU A 73 -1.41 5.96 -22.91
C GLU A 73 -2.50 5.17 -23.65
N LEU A 74 -3.34 4.43 -22.93
CA LEU A 74 -4.49 3.71 -23.49
C LEU A 74 -5.49 4.65 -24.16
N ARG A 75 -5.67 5.84 -23.61
CA ARG A 75 -6.50 6.88 -24.23
C ARG A 75 -5.88 7.43 -25.51
N ARG A 76 -4.55 7.61 -25.55
CA ARG A 76 -3.84 8.03 -26.78
C ARG A 76 -3.88 6.96 -27.86
N SER A 77 -3.80 5.68 -27.50
CA SER A 77 -3.88 4.56 -28.44
C SER A 77 -5.28 4.34 -29.03
N SER A 78 -6.28 5.13 -28.62
CA SER A 78 -7.67 5.04 -29.11
C SER A 78 -8.32 3.68 -28.82
N GLU A 79 -7.87 2.99 -27.77
CA GLU A 79 -8.55 1.79 -27.29
C GLU A 79 -9.93 2.17 -26.76
N THR A 80 -10.96 1.68 -27.44
CA THR A 80 -12.38 2.03 -27.25
C THR A 80 -12.94 1.66 -25.88
N GLU A 81 -12.24 0.78 -25.14
CA GLU A 81 -12.65 0.30 -23.83
C GLU A 81 -11.48 0.40 -22.86
N THR A 82 -11.17 1.61 -22.42
CA THR A 82 -10.23 1.81 -21.30
C THR A 82 -11.00 1.62 -20.00
N ASN A 83 -10.83 0.46 -19.37
CA ASN A 83 -11.36 0.12 -18.04
C ASN A 83 -10.20 -0.01 -17.04
N LEU A 84 -10.52 -0.03 -15.75
CA LEU A 84 -9.49 -0.07 -14.70
C LEU A 84 -8.68 -1.36 -14.74
N TRP A 85 -9.31 -2.48 -15.07
CA TRP A 85 -8.64 -3.78 -15.17
C TRP A 85 -7.50 -3.75 -16.18
N LYS A 86 -7.73 -3.21 -17.38
CA LYS A 86 -6.70 -3.06 -18.41
C LYS A 86 -5.59 -2.10 -17.98
N VAL A 87 -5.95 -0.99 -17.31
CA VAL A 87 -4.96 -0.06 -16.77
C VAL A 87 -4.03 -0.79 -15.79
N LEU A 88 -4.60 -1.52 -14.83
CA LEU A 88 -3.82 -2.24 -13.82
C LEU A 88 -3.01 -3.40 -14.42
N GLU A 89 -3.56 -4.13 -15.39
CA GLU A 89 -2.84 -5.16 -16.15
C GLU A 89 -1.61 -4.56 -16.84
N LYS A 90 -1.75 -3.43 -17.54
CA LYS A 90 -0.61 -2.75 -18.19
C LYS A 90 0.44 -2.28 -17.19
N VAL A 91 0.03 -1.82 -16.01
CA VAL A 91 0.97 -1.48 -14.93
C VAL A 91 1.76 -2.71 -14.49
N GLN A 92 1.11 -3.87 -14.32
CA GLN A 92 1.80 -5.11 -13.95
C GLN A 92 2.77 -5.57 -15.05
N GLU A 93 2.37 -5.47 -16.33
CA GLU A 93 3.21 -5.83 -17.48
C GLU A 93 4.47 -4.96 -17.60
N ARG A 94 4.34 -3.64 -17.40
CA ARG A 94 5.46 -2.69 -17.55
C ARG A 94 6.37 -2.62 -16.33
N HIS A 95 5.87 -3.02 -15.17
CA HIS A 95 6.63 -3.02 -13.91
C HIS A 95 6.68 -4.42 -13.27
N PRO A 96 7.24 -5.44 -13.97
CA PRO A 96 7.18 -6.84 -13.52
C PRO A 96 7.96 -7.10 -12.21
N SER A 97 8.89 -6.21 -11.84
CA SER A 97 9.64 -6.28 -10.58
C SER A 97 8.90 -5.64 -9.40
N SER A 98 7.84 -4.86 -9.64
CA SER A 98 7.07 -4.18 -8.59
C SER A 98 6.31 -5.17 -7.72
N PHE A 99 5.98 -4.77 -6.48
CA PHE A 99 5.10 -5.57 -5.63
C PHE A 99 3.72 -5.78 -6.29
N ALA A 100 3.22 -4.75 -6.98
CA ALA A 100 1.93 -4.76 -7.67
C ALA A 100 1.85 -5.89 -8.72
N ALA A 101 2.93 -6.15 -9.46
CA ALA A 101 2.98 -7.23 -10.45
C ALA A 101 2.88 -8.64 -9.86
N ARG A 102 3.11 -8.80 -8.55
CA ARG A 102 3.02 -10.10 -7.84
C ARG A 102 1.66 -10.31 -7.16
N LEU A 103 0.80 -9.30 -7.15
CA LEU A 103 -0.54 -9.41 -6.62
C LEU A 103 -1.48 -10.04 -7.65
N SER A 104 -2.49 -10.77 -7.16
CA SER A 104 -3.61 -11.14 -8.02
C SER A 104 -4.31 -9.88 -8.52
N GLY A 105 -4.85 -9.91 -9.75
CA GLY A 105 -5.59 -8.77 -10.30
C GLY A 105 -6.70 -8.28 -9.37
N THR A 106 -7.39 -9.19 -8.69
CA THR A 106 -8.45 -8.86 -7.71
C THR A 106 -7.93 -8.12 -6.47
N THR A 107 -6.81 -8.58 -5.90
CA THR A 107 -6.16 -7.92 -4.77
C THR A 107 -5.65 -6.54 -5.16
N LEU A 108 -5.07 -6.45 -6.36
CA LEU A 108 -4.56 -5.20 -6.92
C LEU A 108 -5.68 -4.19 -7.18
N PHE A 109 -6.80 -4.63 -7.77
CA PHE A 109 -7.97 -3.81 -8.03
C PHE A 109 -8.55 -3.24 -6.74
N GLU A 110 -8.78 -4.08 -5.73
CA GLU A 110 -9.36 -3.64 -4.46
C GLU A 110 -8.43 -2.67 -3.73
N LEU A 111 -7.13 -2.96 -3.72
CA LEU A 111 -6.12 -2.07 -3.16
C LEU A 111 -6.21 -0.69 -3.85
N PHE A 112 -6.25 -0.66 -5.18
CA PHE A 112 -6.29 0.57 -5.95
C PHE A 112 -7.57 1.36 -5.64
N HIS A 113 -8.71 0.68 -5.73
CA HIS A 113 -10.02 1.23 -5.44
C HIS A 113 -10.03 1.92 -4.07
N ARG A 114 -9.53 1.24 -3.02
CA ARG A 114 -9.53 1.79 -1.66
C ARG A 114 -8.65 3.02 -1.48
N LEU A 115 -7.52 3.11 -2.17
CA LEU A 115 -6.69 4.32 -2.12
C LEU A 115 -7.43 5.52 -2.71
N ILE A 116 -8.07 5.32 -3.87
CA ILE A 116 -8.81 6.35 -4.56
C ILE A 116 -10.08 6.73 -3.78
N GLU A 117 -10.81 5.75 -3.24
CA GLU A 117 -11.97 5.95 -2.37
C GLU A 117 -11.60 6.74 -1.11
N ALA A 118 -10.51 6.37 -0.43
CA ALA A 118 -10.04 7.08 0.76
C ALA A 118 -9.69 8.55 0.47
N ARG A 119 -9.19 8.85 -0.73
CA ARG A 119 -8.97 10.24 -1.17
C ARG A 119 -10.29 10.93 -1.54
N ASN A 120 -11.20 10.26 -2.24
CA ASN A 120 -12.51 10.81 -2.58
C ASN A 120 -13.31 11.17 -1.32
N ASN A 121 -13.36 10.27 -0.33
CA ASN A 121 -14.03 10.49 0.96
C ASN A 121 -13.42 11.65 1.75
N TRP A 122 -12.13 11.94 1.57
CA TRP A 122 -11.51 13.13 2.12
C TRP A 122 -11.93 14.39 1.33
N ASN A 123 -12.04 14.31 0.01
CA ASN A 123 -12.45 15.44 -0.84
C ASN A 123 -13.89 15.87 -0.58
N GLU A 124 -14.79 14.93 -0.28
CA GLU A 124 -16.20 15.19 0.07
C GLU A 124 -16.37 15.89 1.42
N ASP A 125 -15.52 15.57 2.40
CA ASP A 125 -15.52 16.20 3.72
C ASP A 125 -14.06 16.49 4.11
N ARG A 126 -13.57 17.63 3.62
CA ARG A 126 -12.16 18.01 3.77
C ARG A 126 -11.82 18.26 5.23
N LYS A 127 -10.74 17.62 5.69
CA LYS A 127 -10.16 17.84 7.01
C LYS A 127 -8.70 18.23 6.86
N TYR A 128 -8.19 19.06 7.77
CA TYR A 128 -6.78 19.43 7.78
C TYR A 128 -5.86 18.19 7.61
N PRO A 129 -4.79 18.26 6.79
CA PRO A 129 -4.27 19.45 6.12
C PRO A 129 -4.99 19.81 4.81
N PHE A 130 -5.22 21.10 4.57
CA PHE A 130 -5.89 21.59 3.35
C PHE A 130 -4.94 21.93 2.20
N GLU A 131 -3.68 22.23 2.52
CA GLU A 131 -2.68 22.62 1.53
C GLU A 131 -2.02 21.40 0.91
N THR A 132 -1.93 21.37 -0.42
CA THR A 132 -1.43 20.23 -1.19
C THR A 132 0.00 19.80 -0.79
N PHE A 133 0.88 20.75 -0.44
CA PHE A 133 2.25 20.43 -0.04
C PHE A 133 2.34 19.66 1.29
N MET A 134 1.26 19.66 2.08
CA MET A 134 1.15 18.91 3.32
C MET A 134 0.48 17.55 3.11
N HIS A 135 -0.05 17.26 1.92
CA HIS A 135 -0.68 15.98 1.62
C HIS A 135 0.37 14.86 1.47
N SER A 136 -0.05 13.62 1.72
CA SER A 136 0.81 12.47 1.44
C SER A 136 1.09 12.33 -0.06
N PRO A 137 2.21 11.70 -0.45
CA PRO A 137 2.48 11.39 -1.86
C PRO A 137 1.33 10.62 -2.53
N VAL A 138 0.72 9.67 -1.81
CA VAL A 138 -0.43 8.89 -2.32
C VAL A 138 -1.63 9.79 -2.58
N ALA A 139 -1.93 10.71 -1.66
CA ALA A 139 -3.05 11.64 -1.81
C ALA A 139 -2.89 12.53 -3.05
N VAL A 140 -1.66 13.02 -3.30
CA VAL A 140 -1.33 13.83 -4.48
C VAL A 140 -1.53 13.04 -5.78
N GLN A 141 -1.04 11.79 -5.82
CA GLN A 141 -1.19 10.96 -7.02
C GLN A 141 -2.64 10.50 -7.22
N ALA A 142 -3.38 10.24 -6.13
CA ALA A 142 -4.81 9.91 -6.19
C ALA A 142 -5.64 11.09 -6.72
N ASP A 143 -5.33 12.34 -6.35
CA ASP A 143 -5.94 13.52 -6.96
C ASP A 143 -5.65 13.60 -8.46
N ALA A 144 -4.40 13.39 -8.85
CA ALA A 144 -4.00 13.42 -10.26
C ALA A 144 -4.73 12.34 -11.07
N PHE A 145 -4.87 11.14 -10.51
CA PHE A 145 -5.64 10.07 -11.12
C PHE A 145 -7.14 10.41 -11.22
N LEU A 146 -7.77 10.88 -10.14
CA LEU A 146 -9.18 11.30 -10.12
C LEU A 146 -9.46 12.40 -11.15
N ALA A 147 -8.56 13.38 -11.26
CA ALA A 147 -8.66 14.43 -12.27
C ALA A 147 -8.58 13.85 -13.69
N ALA A 148 -7.70 12.87 -13.94
CA ALA A 148 -7.58 12.22 -15.22
C ALA A 148 -8.86 11.43 -15.61
N VAL A 149 -9.48 10.71 -14.67
CA VAL A 149 -10.72 9.95 -14.94
C VAL A 149 -12.01 10.80 -14.93
N GLY A 150 -11.92 12.08 -14.54
CA GLY A 150 -13.09 12.96 -14.44
C GLY A 150 -13.94 12.71 -13.20
N GLY A 151 -13.34 12.21 -12.12
CA GLY A 151 -13.97 11.97 -10.82
C GLY A 151 -14.17 10.50 -10.46
N PHE A 152 -14.71 10.24 -9.26
CA PHE A 152 -14.80 8.90 -8.68
C PHE A 152 -15.90 8.02 -9.30
N TRP A 153 -16.87 8.59 -10.03
CA TRP A 153 -17.98 7.85 -10.63
C TRP A 153 -17.52 6.72 -11.57
N TRP A 154 -16.38 6.89 -12.25
CA TRP A 154 -15.79 5.88 -13.10
C TRP A 154 -15.33 4.65 -12.30
N MET A 155 -14.74 4.87 -11.11
CA MET A 155 -14.34 3.81 -10.19
C MET A 155 -15.55 3.06 -9.63
N GLN A 156 -16.65 3.78 -9.34
CA GLN A 156 -17.88 3.16 -8.83
C GLN A 156 -18.50 2.21 -9.86
N ALA A 157 -18.47 2.56 -11.15
CA ALA A 157 -18.97 1.70 -12.21
C ALA A 157 -18.16 0.40 -12.32
N GLU A 158 -16.83 0.48 -12.21
CA GLU A 158 -15.93 -0.67 -12.23
C GLU A 158 -16.10 -1.55 -10.98
N LEU A 159 -16.29 -0.94 -9.79
CA LEU A 159 -16.55 -1.67 -8.55
C LEU A 159 -17.87 -2.45 -8.64
N ASN A 160 -18.94 -1.84 -9.12
CA ASN A 160 -20.24 -2.51 -9.24
C ASN A 160 -20.13 -3.77 -10.13
N ILE A 161 -19.35 -3.71 -11.22
CA ILE A 161 -19.09 -4.87 -12.09
C ILE A 161 -18.31 -5.95 -11.33
N TYR A 162 -17.31 -5.55 -10.54
CA TYR A 162 -16.52 -6.46 -9.71
C TYR A 162 -17.36 -7.14 -8.61
N GLU A 163 -18.21 -6.39 -7.91
CA GLU A 163 -19.07 -6.91 -6.84
C GLU A 163 -20.12 -7.87 -7.39
N ILE A 164 -20.76 -7.55 -8.53
CA ILE A 164 -21.68 -8.46 -9.23
C ILE A 164 -20.97 -9.75 -9.64
N ALA A 165 -19.71 -9.68 -10.06
CA ALA A 165 -18.92 -10.87 -10.38
C ALA A 165 -18.51 -11.69 -9.15
N GLN A 166 -18.53 -11.11 -7.94
CA GLN A 166 -18.23 -11.79 -6.67
C GLN A 166 -19.47 -12.32 -5.94
N GLU A 167 -20.65 -11.73 -6.12
CA GLU A 167 -21.92 -12.19 -5.53
C GLU A 167 -22.35 -13.59 -6.01
N GLY A 168 -21.64 -14.18 -6.97
CA GLY A 168 -21.81 -15.59 -7.33
C GLY A 168 -21.20 -16.59 -6.35
N ASP A 169 -20.44 -16.16 -5.33
CA ASP A 169 -19.53 -17.08 -4.61
C ASP A 169 -19.54 -17.04 -3.07
N GLU A 170 -20.32 -16.22 -2.34
CA GLU A 170 -20.28 -16.28 -0.87
C GLU A 170 -21.63 -16.16 -0.13
N ASP A 171 -21.95 -17.24 0.60
CA ASP A 171 -23.00 -17.40 1.62
C ASP A 171 -23.01 -16.27 2.68
N GLU A 172 -24.22 -15.82 3.03
CA GLU A 172 -24.53 -14.64 3.85
C GLU A 172 -24.10 -14.70 5.34
N ASP A 173 -23.52 -15.80 5.83
CA ASP A 173 -23.19 -16.00 7.25
C ASP A 173 -21.82 -15.42 7.69
N LYS A 174 -21.07 -14.75 6.80
CA LYS A 174 -19.69 -14.30 7.09
C LYS A 174 -19.57 -12.94 7.78
N LYS A 175 -20.58 -12.05 7.72
CA LYS A 175 -20.41 -10.63 8.13
C LYS A 175 -20.08 -10.41 9.61
N GLU A 176 -20.59 -11.24 10.53
CA GLU A 176 -20.32 -11.08 11.97
C GLU A 176 -19.01 -11.76 12.42
N LYS A 177 -18.56 -12.81 11.73
CA LYS A 177 -17.24 -13.42 11.93
C LYS A 177 -16.11 -12.53 11.41
N ILE A 178 -16.33 -11.76 10.34
CA ILE A 178 -15.33 -10.89 9.74
C ILE A 178 -14.80 -9.85 10.73
N ALA A 179 -15.66 -9.21 11.55
CA ALA A 179 -15.19 -8.15 12.46
C ALA A 179 -14.25 -8.66 13.57
N VAL A 180 -14.49 -9.87 14.10
CA VAL A 180 -13.64 -10.50 15.13
C VAL A 180 -12.37 -11.09 14.52
N VAL A 181 -12.47 -11.68 13.33
CA VAL A 181 -11.36 -12.24 12.56
C VAL A 181 -10.40 -11.14 12.12
N GLU A 182 -10.94 -10.01 11.67
CA GLU A 182 -10.16 -8.83 11.30
C GLU A 182 -9.33 -8.23 12.45
N ASP A 183 -9.83 -8.24 13.70
CA ASP A 183 -9.08 -7.75 14.86
C ASP A 183 -7.96 -8.72 15.28
N MET A 184 -8.18 -10.03 15.09
CA MET A 184 -7.16 -11.07 15.30
C MET A 184 -6.07 -11.05 14.22
N GLU A 185 -6.42 -10.86 12.96
CA GLU A 185 -5.46 -10.88 11.84
C GLU A 185 -4.64 -9.60 11.73
N MET A 186 -5.16 -8.48 12.27
CA MET A 186 -4.38 -7.25 12.44
C MET A 186 -3.25 -7.42 13.47
N LYS A 187 -3.42 -8.31 14.46
CA LYS A 187 -2.31 -8.76 15.32
C LYS A 187 -1.31 -9.58 14.53
N GLU A 188 -1.77 -10.52 13.71
CA GLU A 188 -0.90 -11.41 12.91
C GLU A 188 -0.07 -10.63 11.87
N VAL A 189 -0.68 -9.65 11.21
CA VAL A 189 0.02 -8.70 10.33
C VAL A 189 1.05 -7.88 11.12
N GLY A 190 0.71 -7.46 12.35
CA GLY A 190 1.66 -6.82 13.27
C GLY A 190 2.84 -7.72 13.63
N GLU A 191 2.60 -9.01 13.90
CA GLU A 191 3.63 -10.01 14.25
C GLU A 191 4.58 -10.30 13.07
N GLU A 192 4.04 -10.32 11.87
CA GLU A 192 4.79 -10.56 10.63
C GLU A 192 5.66 -9.34 10.26
N ILE A 193 5.24 -8.12 10.62
CA ILE A 193 6.07 -6.90 10.51
C ILE A 193 7.20 -6.92 11.56
N GLU A 194 6.92 -7.38 12.78
CA GLU A 194 7.88 -7.55 13.89
C GLU A 194 8.99 -8.58 13.57
N ARG A 195 8.71 -9.60 12.76
CA ARG A 195 9.71 -10.58 12.32
C ARG A 195 10.73 -9.98 11.35
N ILE A 196 10.25 -9.27 10.33
CA ILE A 196 11.11 -8.74 9.25
C ILE A 196 12.03 -7.63 9.71
N LYS A 197 11.59 -6.86 10.71
CA LYS A 197 12.43 -5.82 11.31
C LYS A 197 13.66 -6.41 12.03
N ARG A 198 13.51 -7.56 12.70
CA ARG A 198 14.62 -8.27 13.35
C ARG A 198 15.66 -8.78 12.35
N ASP A 199 15.24 -9.24 11.18
CA ASP A 199 16.15 -9.75 10.16
C ASP A 199 16.95 -8.63 9.44
N GLN A 200 16.36 -7.44 9.28
CA GLN A 200 17.05 -6.29 8.68
C GLN A 200 18.07 -5.63 9.63
N GLU A 201 17.73 -5.50 10.92
CA GLU A 201 18.64 -4.95 11.93
C GLU A 201 19.85 -5.87 12.17
N ALA A 202 19.65 -7.20 12.10
CA ALA A 202 20.75 -8.18 12.19
C ALA A 202 21.71 -8.10 10.99
N ASN A 203 21.21 -7.79 9.79
CA ASN A 203 22.05 -7.67 8.59
C ASN A 203 22.84 -6.35 8.56
N GLN A 204 22.30 -5.24 9.07
CA GLN A 204 23.01 -3.95 9.13
C GLN A 204 24.09 -3.90 10.22
N ALA A 205 23.90 -4.59 11.34
CA ALA A 205 24.90 -4.66 12.41
C ALA A 205 26.15 -5.51 12.06
N MET A 206 26.13 -6.22 10.92
CA MET A 206 27.30 -6.95 10.40
C MET A 206 28.08 -6.15 9.32
N GLU A 207 27.65 -4.93 8.99
CA GLU A 207 28.30 -4.03 8.01
C GLU A 207 28.90 -2.76 8.65
N ASP A 208 29.38 -2.83 9.91
CA ASP A 208 30.19 -1.73 10.45
C ASP A 208 31.62 -1.77 9.87
N PRO A 209 32.22 -0.62 9.52
CA PRO A 209 33.50 -0.57 8.83
C PRO A 209 34.64 -1.01 9.76
N ILE A 210 35.54 -1.85 9.21
CA ILE A 210 36.85 -2.14 9.80
C ILE A 210 37.51 -0.79 10.12
N GLN A 211 37.75 -0.54 11.41
CA GLN A 211 38.54 0.59 11.90
C GLN A 211 39.92 0.58 11.22
N GLU A 212 40.20 1.57 10.36
CA GLU A 212 41.57 1.92 10.00
C GLU A 212 42.17 2.75 11.13
N ASP A 213 42.82 2.07 12.08
CA ASP A 213 43.82 2.61 12.99
C ASP A 213 45.03 3.08 12.16
N PHE A 214 44.98 4.28 11.58
CA PHE A 214 46.11 4.87 10.83
C PHE A 214 46.31 6.37 11.12
N GLU A 215 46.29 6.79 12.38
CA GLU A 215 46.84 8.09 12.79
C GLU A 215 47.71 7.97 14.06
N LYS A 216 48.79 7.19 13.98
CA LYS A 216 49.94 7.25 14.92
C LYS A 216 51.22 6.71 14.28
N MET A 217 51.58 7.21 13.10
CA MET A 217 52.93 7.08 12.56
C MET A 217 53.28 8.34 11.76
N GLU A 218 53.52 9.44 12.47
CA GLU A 218 54.45 10.48 12.00
C GLU A 218 54.76 11.42 13.17
N LEU A 219 55.92 11.19 13.79
CA LEU A 219 56.76 12.19 14.45
C LEU A 219 58.16 11.56 14.56
N CYS A 220 58.80 11.49 13.39
CA CYS A 220 60.27 11.53 13.28
C CYS A 220 60.67 13.00 13.13
#